data_AF-A0A9P9YQL6-F1
#
_entry.id   AF-A0A9P9YQL6-F1
#
_cell.length_a   1.000
_cell.length_b   1.000
_cell.length_c   1.000
_cell.angle_alpha   90.00
_cell.angle_beta   90.00
_cell.angle_gamma   90.00
#
_symmetry.space_group_name_H-M   'P 1'
#
loop_
_entity.id
_entity.type
_entity.pdbx_description
1 polymer ?
#
loop_
_entity_poly.entity_id
_entity_poly.type
_entity_poly.pdbx_seq_one_letter_code
_entity_poly.pdbx_strand_id
1 'polypeptide(L)'
;MCLIQKNTEFKENSKTNPSQESPPKSPTAAYAMFMHREELRRRKIHVSRVSATKIHLTSELIERTKQNIRQCSFEDLEILARETLFKKNLQRHLYYRRMQIHQWMMIKKKQQAKEKK
;
A
#
# COMPACT_ATOMS: atom_id res chain seq x y z
N MET A 1 -10.08 -20.33 -25.52
CA MET A 1 -9.65 -20.21 -26.93
C MET A 1 -9.76 -18.74 -27.33
N CYS A 2 -8.66 -17.99 -27.32
CA CYS A 2 -8.67 -16.58 -27.74
C CYS A 2 -8.13 -16.52 -29.17
N LEU A 3 -8.96 -16.10 -30.12
CA LEU A 3 -8.63 -16.03 -31.54
C LEU A 3 -7.88 -14.72 -31.81
N ILE A 4 -6.58 -14.83 -32.13
CA ILE A 4 -5.78 -13.69 -32.59
C ILE A 4 -6.04 -13.51 -34.08
N GLN A 5 -6.68 -12.40 -34.42
CA GLN A 5 -6.94 -11.99 -35.78
C GLN A 5 -5.66 -11.34 -36.35
N LYS A 6 -5.05 -11.98 -37.36
CA LYS A 6 -3.96 -11.40 -38.16
C LYS A 6 -4.55 -10.40 -39.15
N ASN A 7 -4.01 -9.19 -39.17
CA ASN A 7 -4.15 -8.21 -40.26
C ASN A 7 -2.80 -7.49 -40.39
N THR A 8 -1.99 -7.86 -41.38
CA THR A 8 -1.83 -7.24 -42.71
C THR A 8 -0.95 -6.00 -42.71
N GLU A 9 0.11 -6.10 -43.50
CA GLU A 9 1.17 -5.14 -43.78
C GLU A 9 0.59 -3.81 -44.31
N PHE A 10 1.12 -2.68 -43.82
CA PHE A 10 0.92 -1.40 -44.49
C PHE A 10 2.28 -0.70 -44.67
N LYS A 11 2.65 -0.54 -45.96
CA LYS A 11 3.86 0.12 -46.42
C LYS A 11 3.83 1.62 -46.09
N GLU A 12 4.94 2.08 -45.52
CA GLU A 12 5.22 3.48 -45.21
C GLU A 12 5.57 4.24 -46.50
N ASN A 13 4.88 5.35 -46.78
CA ASN A 13 5.31 6.29 -47.81
C ASN A 13 5.09 7.73 -47.34
N SER A 14 6.13 8.54 -47.55
CA SER A 14 6.38 9.90 -47.08
C SER A 14 5.30 10.96 -47.36
N LYS A 15 5.12 11.93 -46.44
CA LYS A 15 5.36 13.39 -46.64
C LYS A 15 4.81 14.24 -45.47
N THR A 16 5.57 15.28 -45.13
CA THR A 16 5.45 16.29 -44.05
C THR A 16 4.35 17.35 -44.27
N ASN A 17 3.64 17.76 -43.20
CA ASN A 17 3.40 19.17 -42.78
C ASN A 17 2.43 19.31 -41.56
N PRO A 18 2.42 20.48 -40.86
CA PRO A 18 2.29 20.58 -39.40
C PRO A 18 0.89 20.94 -38.89
N SER A 19 0.71 20.81 -37.57
CA SER A 19 -0.45 21.21 -36.77
C SER A 19 -1.61 20.20 -36.70
N GLN A 20 -1.45 19.21 -35.83
CA GLN A 20 -2.57 18.57 -35.15
C GLN A 20 -2.17 18.36 -33.69
N GLU A 21 -2.81 19.09 -32.78
CA GLU A 21 -2.83 18.77 -31.37
C GLU A 21 -3.48 17.38 -31.21
N SER A 22 -2.64 16.35 -31.16
CA SER A 22 -3.10 15.00 -30.86
C SER A 22 -3.72 15.02 -29.45
N PRO A 23 -4.89 14.40 -29.23
CA PRO A 23 -5.40 14.21 -27.88
C PRO A 23 -4.31 13.56 -27.03
N PRO A 24 -4.19 13.89 -25.72
CA PRO A 24 -3.09 13.42 -24.91
C PRO A 24 -3.01 11.91 -25.05
N LYS A 25 -1.92 11.43 -25.66
CA LYS A 25 -1.71 10.00 -25.93
C LYS A 25 -1.94 9.29 -24.62
N SER A 26 -3.01 8.49 -24.54
CA SER A 26 -3.30 7.68 -23.36
C SER A 26 -2.02 6.93 -23.00
N PRO A 27 -1.62 6.92 -21.72
CA PRO A 27 -0.36 6.33 -21.33
C PRO A 27 -0.21 4.94 -21.92
N THR A 28 0.92 4.67 -22.58
CA THR A 28 1.22 3.35 -23.13
C THR A 28 0.88 2.28 -22.10
N ALA A 29 0.27 1.16 -22.50
CA ALA A 29 -0.17 0.12 -21.58
C ALA A 29 0.94 -0.31 -20.59
N ALA A 30 2.19 -0.37 -21.05
CA ALA A 30 3.36 -0.62 -20.20
C ALA A 30 3.55 0.43 -19.10
N TYR A 31 3.39 1.71 -19.42
CA TYR A 31 3.50 2.82 -18.47
C TYR A 31 2.33 2.83 -17.48
N ALA A 32 1.10 2.56 -17.94
CA ALA A 32 -0.06 2.42 -17.05
C ALA A 32 0.14 1.27 -16.03
N MET A 33 0.66 0.12 -16.50
CA MET A 33 1.00 -1.01 -15.62
C MET A 33 2.14 -0.67 -14.65
N PHE A 34 3.15 0.06 -15.10
CA PHE A 34 4.23 0.54 -14.25
C PHE A 34 3.71 1.46 -13.14
N MET A 35 2.94 2.49 -13.49
CA MET A 35 2.35 3.43 -12.52
C MET A 35 1.44 2.72 -11.51
N HIS A 36 0.67 1.72 -11.95
CA HIS A 36 -0.14 0.91 -11.06
C HIS A 36 0.72 0.15 -10.03
N ARG A 37 1.81 -0.49 -10.48
CA ARG A 37 2.76 -1.18 -9.58
C ARG A 37 3.42 -0.21 -8.61
N GLU A 38 3.78 0.98 -9.08
CA GLU A 38 4.38 2.03 -8.25
C GLU A 38 3.42 2.47 -7.13
N GLU A 39 2.16 2.71 -7.47
CA GLU A 39 1.10 3.11 -6.54
C GLU A 39 0.82 2.01 -5.50
N LEU A 40 0.77 0.74 -5.92
CA LEU A 40 0.64 -0.40 -5.00
C LEU A 40 1.80 -0.50 -4.01
N ARG A 41 3.02 -0.15 -4.44
CA ARG A 41 4.21 -0.16 -3.58
C ARG A 41 4.22 1.01 -2.60
N ARG A 42 3.81 2.22 -3.02
CA ARG A 42 3.72 3.41 -2.16
C ARG A 42 2.83 3.17 -0.94
N ARG A 43 1.68 2.53 -1.14
CA ARG A 43 0.73 2.20 -0.06
C ARG A 43 1.35 1.28 1.01
N LYS A 44 2.19 0.31 0.62
CA LYS A 44 2.76 -0.65 1.58
C LYS A 44 3.83 -0.06 2.51
N ILE A 45 4.62 0.90 2.03
CA ILE A 45 5.74 1.49 2.79
C ILE A 45 5.21 2.40 3.91
N HIS A 46 4.17 3.19 3.63
CA HIS A 46 3.63 4.14 4.61
C HIS A 46 2.72 3.51 5.66
N VAL A 47 2.08 2.36 5.38
CA VAL A 47 1.11 1.74 6.29
C VAL A 47 1.71 1.45 7.68
N SER A 48 2.93 0.93 7.78
CA SER A 48 3.54 0.64 9.08
C SER A 48 3.88 1.90 9.87
N ARG A 49 4.40 2.93 9.20
CA ARG A 49 4.72 4.24 9.82
C ARG A 49 3.45 4.94 10.31
N VAL A 50 2.44 5.02 9.44
CA VAL A 50 1.12 5.59 9.78
C VAL A 50 0.49 4.82 10.94
N SER A 51 0.60 3.48 10.95
CA SER A 51 0.07 2.67 12.05
C SER A 51 0.80 2.93 13.37
N ALA A 52 2.12 3.10 13.35
CA ALA A 52 2.89 3.46 14.54
C ALA A 52 2.48 4.83 15.09
N THR A 53 2.32 5.84 14.22
CA THR A 53 1.81 7.17 14.63
C THR A 53 0.39 7.09 15.17
N LYS A 54 -0.50 6.31 14.55
CA LYS A 54 -1.86 6.07 15.06
C LYS A 54 -1.82 5.46 16.47
N ILE A 55 -0.98 4.45 16.70
CA ILE A 55 -0.81 3.87 18.05
C ILE A 55 -0.35 4.92 19.05
N HIS A 56 0.63 5.76 18.68
CA HIS A 56 1.16 6.80 19.55
C HIS A 56 0.09 7.83 19.93
N LEU A 57 -0.59 8.41 18.94
CA LEU A 57 -1.66 9.39 19.16
C LEU A 57 -2.82 8.80 19.97
N THR A 58 -3.26 7.57 19.65
CA THR A 58 -4.30 6.89 20.42
C THR A 58 -3.85 6.59 21.85
N SER A 59 -2.57 6.30 22.08
CA SER A 59 -2.06 6.08 23.44
C SER A 59 -2.10 7.35 24.28
N GLU A 60 -1.70 8.48 23.71
CA GLU A 60 -1.80 9.78 24.38
C GLU A 60 -3.25 10.16 24.68
N LEU A 61 -4.16 9.94 23.71
CA LEU A 61 -5.58 10.20 23.91
C LEU A 61 -6.14 9.38 25.08
N ILE A 62 -5.89 8.07 25.09
CA ILE A 62 -6.28 7.17 26.19
C ILE A 62 -5.73 7.68 27.53
N GLU A 63 -4.48 8.10 27.57
CA GLU A 63 -3.83 8.57 28.80
C GLU A 63 -4.47 9.86 29.32
N ARG A 64 -4.72 10.84 28.44
CA ARG A 64 -5.42 12.09 28.79
C ARG A 64 -6.84 11.82 29.29
N THR A 65 -7.59 10.92 28.65
CA THR A 65 -8.92 10.54 29.10
C THR A 65 -8.88 9.85 30.46
N LYS A 66 -7.89 8.97 30.70
CA LYS A 66 -7.71 8.31 32.01
C LYS A 66 -7.32 9.29 33.13
N GLN A 67 -6.53 10.31 32.85
CA GLN A 67 -6.20 11.34 33.84
C GLN A 67 -7.44 12.13 34.29
N ASN A 68 -8.40 12.32 33.39
CA ASN A 68 -9.65 13.04 33.65
C ASN A 68 -10.82 12.12 34.02
N ILE A 69 -10.57 10.89 34.45
CA ILE A 69 -11.63 9.87 34.60
C ILE A 69 -12.73 10.23 35.60
N ARG A 70 -12.41 11.11 36.57
CA ARG A 70 -13.40 11.63 37.54
C ARG A 70 -14.43 12.59 36.91
N GLN A 71 -14.12 13.15 35.75
CA GLN A 71 -14.96 14.08 34.99
C GLN A 71 -15.37 13.50 33.62
N CYS A 72 -15.03 12.24 33.33
CA CYS A 72 -15.40 11.59 32.08
C CYS A 72 -16.92 11.47 31.95
N SER A 73 -17.44 11.88 30.80
CA SER A 73 -18.80 11.55 30.39
C SER A 73 -18.90 10.07 30.01
N PHE A 74 -20.15 9.60 29.84
CA PHE A 74 -20.39 8.26 29.29
C PHE A 74 -19.80 8.10 27.88
N GLU A 75 -19.86 9.15 27.06
CA GLU A 75 -19.27 9.15 25.71
C GLU A 75 -17.75 8.98 25.76
N ASP A 76 -17.07 9.64 26.71
CA ASP A 76 -15.62 9.48 26.90
C ASP A 76 -15.22 8.05 27.28
N LEU A 77 -16.08 7.35 28.03
CA LEU A 77 -15.89 5.94 28.39
C LEU A 77 -16.04 5.03 27.16
N GLU A 78 -17.01 5.29 26.29
CA GLU A 78 -17.17 4.56 25.02
C GLU A 78 -15.99 4.78 24.08
N ILE A 79 -15.53 6.03 23.96
CA ILE A 79 -14.32 6.41 23.22
C ILE A 79 -13.12 5.67 23.82
N LEU A 80 -12.94 5.68 25.13
CA LEU A 80 -11.83 4.98 25.77
C LEU A 80 -11.82 3.47 25.44
N ALA A 81 -12.99 2.82 25.48
CA ALA A 81 -13.12 1.41 25.16
C ALA A 81 -12.78 1.11 23.68
N ARG A 82 -13.34 1.90 22.76
CA ARG A 82 -13.12 1.78 21.32
C ARG A 82 -11.65 1.98 20.97
N GLU A 83 -11.00 2.98 21.57
CA GLU A 83 -9.65 3.39 21.26
C GLU A 83 -8.65 2.37 21.81
N THR A 84 -8.96 1.82 22.99
CA THR A 84 -8.21 0.72 23.60
C THR A 84 -8.24 -0.54 22.72
N LEU A 85 -9.43 -0.90 22.20
CA LEU A 85 -9.57 -2.04 21.30
C LEU A 85 -8.85 -1.80 19.97
N PHE A 86 -9.00 -0.60 19.41
CA PHE A 86 -8.31 -0.19 18.19
C PHE A 86 -6.79 -0.32 18.32
N LYS A 87 -6.20 0.21 19.39
CA LYS A 87 -4.76 0.12 19.68
C LYS A 87 -4.30 -1.34 19.72
N LYS A 88 -5.01 -2.21 20.47
CA LYS A 88 -4.67 -3.64 20.56
C LYS A 88 -4.71 -4.33 19.20
N ASN A 89 -5.75 -4.08 18.41
CA ASN A 89 -5.92 -4.68 17.08
C ASN A 89 -4.81 -4.21 16.13
N LEU A 90 -4.46 -2.93 16.17
CA LEU A 90 -3.42 -2.37 15.31
C LEU A 90 -2.03 -2.90 15.69
N GLN A 91 -1.72 -3.02 16.98
CA GLN A 91 -0.49 -3.67 17.47
C GLN A 91 -0.39 -5.13 16.99
N ARG A 92 -1.48 -5.89 17.13
CA ARG A 92 -1.55 -7.28 16.65
C ARG A 92 -1.31 -7.39 15.14
N HIS A 93 -1.92 -6.50 14.35
CA HIS A 93 -1.72 -6.46 12.91
C HIS A 93 -0.25 -6.23 12.53
N LEU A 94 0.40 -5.26 13.19
CA LEU A 94 1.82 -4.98 12.95
C LEU A 94 2.73 -6.14 13.37
N TYR A 95 2.43 -6.80 14.49
CA TYR A 95 3.17 -7.97 14.96
C TYR A 95 3.16 -9.08 13.90
N TYR A 96 1.99 -9.49 13.43
CA TYR A 96 1.88 -10.55 12.43
C TYR A 96 2.52 -10.15 11.09
N ARG A 97 2.38 -8.88 10.70
CA ARG A 97 3.03 -8.39 9.49
C ARG A 97 4.55 -8.46 9.57
N ARG A 98 5.13 -8.09 10.71
CA ARG A 98 6.58 -8.20 10.96
C ARG A 98 7.03 -9.67 10.92
N MET A 99 6.26 -10.57 11.54
CA MET A 99 6.52 -12.00 11.54
C MET A 99 6.53 -12.58 10.11
N GLN A 100 5.54 -12.24 9.29
CA GLN A 100 5.46 -12.67 7.88
C GLN A 100 6.66 -12.18 7.05
N ILE A 101 7.04 -10.91 7.20
CA ILE A 101 8.21 -10.35 6.51
C ILE A 101 9.48 -11.09 6.93
N HIS A 102 9.65 -11.36 8.24
CA HIS A 102 10.79 -12.11 8.75
C HIS A 102 10.85 -13.54 8.18
N GLN A 103 9.74 -14.27 8.19
CA GLN A 103 9.66 -15.62 7.61
C GLN A 103 10.02 -15.60 6.12
N TRP A 104 9.49 -14.65 5.35
CA TRP A 104 9.81 -14.51 3.93
C TRP A 104 11.30 -14.24 3.67
N MET A 105 11.92 -13.35 4.45
CA MET A 105 13.36 -13.08 4.37
C MET A 105 14.21 -14.34 4.64
N MET A 106 13.82 -15.13 5.63
CA MET A 106 14.52 -16.37 5.98
C MET A 106 14.41 -17.43 4.87
N ILE A 107 13.23 -17.59 4.27
CA ILE A 107 13.01 -18.50 3.13
C ILE A 107 13.87 -18.07 1.94
N LYS A 108 13.86 -16.77 1.59
CA LYS A 108 14.65 -16.23 0.48
C LYS A 108 16.15 -16.46 0.68
N LYS A 109 16.67 -16.24 1.90
CA LYS A 109 18.07 -16.49 2.23
C LYS A 109 18.45 -17.97 2.06
N LYS A 110 17.56 -18.89 2.45
CA LYS A 110 17.77 -20.34 2.24
C LYS A 110 17.79 -20.72 0.76
N GLN A 111 16.93 -20.12 -0.07
CA GLN A 111 16.93 -20.35 -1.52
C GLN A 111 18.26 -19.90 -2.16
N GLN A 112 18.72 -18.69 -1.83
CA GLN A 112 20.00 -18.17 -2.31
C GLN A 112 21.20 -19.02 -1.90
N ALA A 113 21.16 -19.64 -0.72
CA ALA A 113 22.22 -20.54 -0.28
C ALA A 113 22.20 -21.89 -1.02
N LYS A 114 21.04 -22.32 -1.53
CA LYS A 114 20.91 -23.53 -2.36
C LYS A 114 21.34 -23.29 -3.80
N GLU A 115 21.06 -22.12 -4.36
CA GLU A 115 21.46 -21.75 -5.73
C GLU A 115 22.98 -21.51 -5.89
N LYS A 116 23.71 -21.32 -4.78
CA LYS A 116 25.16 -21.10 -4.75
C LYS A 116 25.98 -22.40 -4.55
N LYS A 117 25.32 -23.55 -4.44
CA LYS A 117 25.94 -24.88 -4.35
C LYS A 117 25.71 -25.63 -5.66
#